data_AF-A0ABD0RJ43-F1
#
_entry.id   AF-A0ABD0RJ43-F1
#
_cell.length_a   1.000
_cell.length_b   1.000
_cell.length_c   1.000
_cell.angle_alpha   90.00
_cell.angle_beta   90.00
_cell.angle_gamma   90.00
#
_symmetry.space_group_name_H-M   'P 1'
#
loop_
_entity.id
_entity.type
_entity.pdbx_description
1 polymer ?
#
loop_
_entity_poly.entity_id
_entity_poly.type
_entity_poly.pdbx_seq_one_letter_code
_entity_poly.pdbx_strand_id
1 'polypeptide(L)' 'MMWKTTALAVCLLLAGVQALDGPSYGVKLCGREFIRAVIFTCGGSRWKRSLTNT' A
#
# COMPACT_ATOMS: atom_id res chain seq x y z
N MET A 1 -10.76 34.44 -1.60
CA MET A 1 -11.23 33.23 -0.86
C MET A 1 -11.28 31.94 -1.71
N MET A 2 -11.38 31.97 -3.05
CA MET A 2 -11.48 30.74 -3.87
C MET A 2 -10.24 29.83 -3.86
N TRP A 3 -9.04 30.34 -3.62
CA TRP A 3 -7.83 29.51 -3.72
C TRP A 3 -7.79 28.39 -2.66
N LYS A 4 -8.40 28.62 -1.48
CA LYS A 4 -8.42 27.61 -0.40
C LYS A 4 -9.28 26.41 -0.78
N THR A 5 -10.41 26.63 -1.44
CA THR A 5 -11.27 25.54 -1.90
C THR A 5 -10.62 24.77 -3.04
N THR A 6 -9.94 25.46 -3.96
CA THR A 6 -9.14 24.81 -5.01
C THR A 6 -7.99 23.99 -4.42
N ALA A 7 -7.26 24.53 -3.45
CA ALA A 7 -6.17 23.84 -2.79
C ALA A 7 -6.65 22.60 -2.02
N LEU A 8 -7.77 22.70 -1.30
CA LEU A 8 -8.36 21.56 -0.59
C LEU A 8 -8.87 20.48 -1.56
N ALA A 9 -9.50 20.87 -2.67
CA ALA A 9 -9.97 19.93 -3.69
C ALA A 9 -8.82 19.17 -4.35
N VAL A 10 -7.73 19.87 -4.71
CA VAL A 10 -6.51 19.25 -5.25
C VAL A 10 -5.88 18.32 -4.21
N CYS A 11 -5.80 18.72 -2.95
CA CYS A 11 -5.25 17.89 -1.88
C CYS A 11 -6.06 16.60 -1.66
N LEU A 12 -7.41 16.69 -1.73
CA LEU A 12 -8.28 15.52 -1.62
C LEU A 12 -8.13 14.56 -2.80
N LEU A 13 -8.03 15.10 -4.02
CA LEU A 13 -7.79 14.34 -5.24
C LEU A 13 -6.45 13.60 -5.18
N LEU A 14 -5.38 14.27 -4.72
CA LEU A 14 -4.05 13.69 -4.57
C LEU A 14 -4.00 12.60 -3.48
N ALA A 15 -4.77 12.73 -2.40
CA ALA A 15 -4.86 11.69 -1.37
C ALA A 15 -5.65 10.47 -1.86
N GLY A 16 -6.69 10.68 -2.68
CA GLY A 16 -7.52 9.60 -3.24
C GLY A 16 -6.78 8.73 -4.25
N VAL A 17 -5.90 9.30 -5.08
CA VAL A 17 -5.08 8.54 -6.04
C VAL A 17 -4.08 7.60 -5.34
N GLN A 18 -3.51 8.01 -4.20
CA GLN A 18 -2.54 7.18 -3.45
C GLN A 18 -3.19 5.94 -2.80
N ALA A 19 -4.50 5.97 -2.58
CA ALA A 19 -5.25 4.87 -1.97
C ALA A 19 -5.65 3.77 -2.98
N LEU A 20 -5.49 4.02 -4.29
CA LEU A 20 -5.88 3.08 -5.34
C LEU A 20 -4.74 2.14 -5.79
N ASP A 21 -3.52 2.35 -5.30
CA ASP A 21 -2.34 1.53 -5.58
C ASP A 21 -2.13 0.39 -4.57
N GLY A 22 -3.17 0.00 -3.84
CA GLY A 22 -3.19 -1.24 -3.07
C GLY A 22 -3.61 -2.41 -3.95
N PRO A 23 -2.90 -3.56 -3.96
CA PRO A 23 -3.26 -4.74 -4.75
C PRO A 23 -4.58 -5.33 -4.25
N SER A 24 -5.68 -4.74 -4.72
CA SER A 24 -7.06 -5.14 -4.43
C SER A 24 -7.48 -6.34 -5.27
N TYR A 25 -6.63 -6.77 -6.20
CA TYR A 25 -6.71 -8.05 -6.88
C TYR A 25 -5.98 -9.10 -6.02
N GLY A 26 -6.71 -10.11 -5.55
CA GLY A 26 -6.11 -11.24 -4.84
C GLY A 26 -5.22 -12.07 -5.78
N VAL A 27 -3.96 -11.68 -5.97
CA VAL A 27 -2.96 -12.49 -6.66
C VAL A 27 -2.33 -13.50 -5.70
N LYS A 28 -2.23 -14.75 -6.14
CA LYS A 28 -1.44 -15.77 -5.44
C LYS A 28 0.04 -15.46 -5.63
N LEU A 29 0.64 -14.86 -4.61
CA LEU A 29 2.08 -14.72 -4.52
C LEU A 29 2.68 -15.98 -3.91
N CYS A 30 3.64 -16.59 -4.61
CA CYS A 30 4.32 -17.80 -4.15
C CYS A 30 5.78 -17.50 -3.80
N GLY A 31 6.27 -18.06 -2.70
CA GLY A 31 7.68 -18.04 -2.32
C GLY A 31 8.28 -16.62 -2.29
N ARG A 32 9.19 -16.34 -3.23
CA ARG A 32 9.95 -15.08 -3.28
C ARG A 32 9.10 -13.85 -3.55
N GLU A 33 8.03 -14.00 -4.33
CA GLU A 33 7.15 -12.87 -4.63
C GLU A 33 6.27 -12.51 -3.42
N PHE A 34 5.92 -13.49 -2.59
CA PHE A 34 5.25 -13.24 -1.30
C PHE A 34 6.17 -12.49 -0.34
N ILE A 35 7.41 -12.95 -0.23
CA ILE A 35 8.44 -12.31 0.60
C ILE A 35 8.64 -10.85 0.19
N ARG A 36 8.82 -10.57 -1.12
CA ARG A 36 9.01 -9.20 -1.61
C ARG A 36 7.82 -8.30 -1.32
N ALA A 37 6.59 -8.81 -1.54
CA ALA A 37 5.39 -8.04 -1.24
C ALA A 37 5.28 -7.72 0.26
N VAL A 38 5.61 -8.66 1.15
CA VAL A 38 5.59 -8.41 2.60
C VAL A 38 6.66 -7.38 3.01
N ILE A 39 7.87 -7.44 2.47
CA ILE A 39 8.91 -6.44 2.78
C ILE A 39 8.49 -5.05 2.29
N PHE A 40 8.00 -4.96 1.05
CA PHE A 40 7.62 -3.69 0.44
C PHE A 40 6.44 -3.02 1.16
N THR A 41 5.44 -3.81 1.58
CA THR A 41 4.20 -3.30 2.19
C THR A 41 4.26 -3.21 3.71
N CYS A 42 4.89 -4.18 4.37
CA CYS A 42 4.88 -4.33 5.83
C CYS A 42 6.26 -4.16 6.48
N GLY A 43 7.33 -4.06 5.68
CA GLY A 43 8.70 -4.08 6.17
C GLY A 43 9.19 -5.49 6.56
N GLY A 44 10.51 -5.62 6.76
CA GLY A 44 11.15 -6.90 7.09
C GLY A 44 10.77 -7.49 8.45
N SER A 45 10.24 -6.69 9.38
CA SER A 45 9.85 -7.15 10.72
C SER A 45 8.67 -8.15 10.68
N ARG A 46 7.72 -7.97 9.75
CA ARG A 46 6.59 -8.89 9.57
C ARG A 46 6.97 -10.18 8.87
N TRP A 47 7.96 -10.14 7.98
CA TRP A 47 8.46 -11.35 7.32
C TRP A 47 8.88 -12.41 8.35
N LYS A 48 9.66 -12.03 9.38
CA LYS A 48 10.08 -12.95 10.45
C LYS A 48 8.90 -13.64 11.15
N ARG A 49 7.79 -12.93 11.34
CA ARG A 49 6.56 -13.46 11.97
C ARG A 49 5.81 -14.41 11.04
N SER A 50 5.80 -14.13 9.74
CA SER A 50 5.15 -14.98 8.73
C SER A 50 5.87 -16.31 8.51
N LEU A 51 7.20 -16.35 8.62
CA LEU A 51 7.98 -17.62 8.57
C LEU A 51 7.79 -18.49 9.82
N THR A 52 7.41 -17.89 10.95
CA THR A 52 7.19 -18.62 12.21
C THR A 52 5.78 -19.24 12.26
N ASN A 53 4.90 -18.92 11.31
CA ASN A 53 3.52 -19.38 11.26
C ASN A 53 3.27 -20.45 10.18
N THR A 54 4.32 -21.20 9.82
CA THR A 54 4.26 -22.42 9.01
C THR A 54 4.77 -23.56 9.85
#